data_AF-A0A534EMW8-F1
#
_entry.id   AF-A0A534EMW8-F1
#
_cell.length_a   1.000
_cell.length_b   1.000
_cell.length_c   1.000
_cell.angle_alpha   90.00
_cell.angle_beta   90.00
_cell.angle_gamma   90.00
#
_symmetry.space_group_name_H-M   'P 1'
#
loop_
_entity.id
_entity.type
_entity.pdbx_description
1 polymer ?
#
loop_
_entity_poly.entity_id
_entity_poly.type
_entity_poly.pdbx_seq_one_letter_code
_entity_poly.pdbx_strand_id
1 'polypeptide(L)' 'MILEPVVSFVLGALALLGVLTALFFKFYGVPHFPFALMLGVSVGFGLMQVGYYALLRVFGR' A
#
# COMPACT_ATOMS: atom_id res chain seq x y z
N MET A 1 1.89 -15.90 -15.82
CA MET A 1 2.54 -16.03 -14.50
C MET A 1 3.59 -14.94 -14.22
N ILE A 2 3.50 -13.75 -14.85
CA ILE A 2 4.42 -12.61 -14.59
C ILE A 2 3.67 -11.44 -13.93
N LEU A 3 2.35 -11.37 -14.09
CA LEU A 3 1.53 -10.28 -13.57
C LEU A 3 1.41 -10.29 -12.04
N GLU A 4 1.32 -11.47 -11.43
CA GLU A 4 1.20 -11.64 -9.97
C GLU A 4 2.38 -11.02 -9.18
N PRO A 5 3.65 -11.33 -9.47
CA PRO A 5 4.77 -10.70 -8.76
C PRO A 5 4.86 -9.19 -9.04
N VAL A 6 4.49 -8.73 -10.23
CA VAL A 6 4.51 -7.30 -10.57
C VAL A 6 3.43 -6.54 -9.81
N VAL A 7 2.19 -7.03 -9.79
CA VAL A 7 1.08 -6.39 -9.06
C VAL A 7 1.36 -6.37 -7.57
N SER A 8 1.85 -7.47 -7.01
CA SER A 8 2.20 -7.54 -5.60
C SER A 8 3.36 -6.60 -5.23
N PHE A 9 4.39 -6.52 -6.08
CA PHE A 9 5.49 -5.59 -5.90
C PHE A 9 5.03 -4.13 -5.97
N VAL A 10 4.20 -3.76 -6.94
CA VAL A 10 3.70 -2.38 -7.08
C VAL A 10 2.81 -1.99 -5.90
N LEU A 11 1.86 -2.84 -5.49
CA LEU A 11 1.00 -2.57 -4.34
C LEU A 11 1.80 -2.48 -3.03
N GLY A 12 2.74 -3.40 -2.83
CA GLY A 12 3.63 -3.38 -1.67
C GLY A 12 4.53 -2.13 -1.66
N ALA A 13 5.13 -1.77 -2.79
CA ALA A 13 5.97 -0.59 -2.92
C ALA A 13 5.16 0.69 -2.67
N LEU A 14 3.94 0.82 -3.22
CA LEU A 14 3.06 1.97 -2.99
C LEU A 14 2.62 2.06 -1.52
N ALA A 15 2.27 0.94 -0.89
CA ALA A 15 1.95 0.89 0.53
C ALA A 15 3.14 1.41 1.36
N LEU A 16 4.34 0.87 1.10
CA LEU A 16 5.55 1.22 1.83
C LEU A 16 5.96 2.69 1.61
N LEU A 17 5.87 3.17 0.36
CA LEU A 17 6.13 4.56 0.00
C LEU A 17 5.21 5.50 0.76
N GLY A 18 3.91 5.23 0.78
CA GLY A 18 2.96 6.09 1.50
C GLY A 18 3.17 6.07 3.02
N VAL A 19 3.58 4.94 3.61
CA VAL A 19 3.92 4.88 5.05
C VAL A 19 5.18 5.69 5.33
N LEU A 20 6.23 5.49 4.54
CA LEU A 20 7.48 6.24 4.66
C LEU A 20 7.25 7.73 4.49
N THR A 21 6.44 8.11 3.51
CA THR A 21 6.08 9.51 3.27
C THR A 21 5.28 10.06 4.44
N ALA A 22 4.27 9.32 4.93
CA ALA A 22 3.49 9.74 6.08
C ALA A 22 4.36 9.97 7.31
N LEU A 23 5.27 9.03 7.61
CA LEU A 23 6.20 9.15 8.73
C LEU A 23 7.16 10.33 8.52
N PHE A 24 7.75 10.47 7.34
CA PHE A 24 8.66 11.55 7.01
C PHE A 24 8.04 12.93 7.27
N PHE A 25 6.83 13.17 6.73
CA PHE A 25 6.13 14.43 6.92
C PHE A 25 5.67 14.66 8.36
N LYS A 26 5.33 13.59 9.10
CA LYS A 26 5.03 13.68 10.53
C LYS A 26 6.24 14.10 11.35
N PHE A 27 7.43 13.58 11.04
CA PHE A 27 8.67 13.96 11.73
C PHE A 27 9.21 15.33 11.28
N TYR A 28 8.98 15.71 10.02
CA TYR A 28 9.38 17.01 9.49
C TYR A 28 8.50 18.16 10.01
N GLY A 29 7.34 17.86 10.61
CA GLY A 29 6.50 18.86 11.27
C GLY A 29 5.69 19.74 10.30
N VAL A 30 5.30 19.19 9.13
CA VAL A 30 4.53 19.97 8.14
C VAL A 30 3.13 20.28 8.67
N PRO A 31 2.74 21.57 8.82
CA PRO A 31 1.55 21.97 9.59
C PRO A 31 0.20 21.51 9.02
N HIS A 32 0.13 21.14 7.74
CA HIS A 32 -1.13 20.77 7.06
C HIS A 32 -1.07 19.41 6.36
N PHE A 33 -0.07 18.58 6.67
CA PHE A 33 0.07 17.32 5.98
C PHE A 33 -1.05 16.33 6.41
N PRO A 34 -1.82 15.75 5.47
CA PRO A 34 -2.95 14.88 5.78
C PRO A 34 -2.47 13.46 6.15
N PHE A 35 -1.80 13.34 7.29
CA PHE A 35 -1.12 12.12 7.76
C PHE A 35 -2.06 10.91 7.81
N ALA A 36 -3.24 11.07 8.40
CA ALA A 36 -4.22 9.98 8.53
C ALA A 36 -4.74 9.50 7.17
N LEU A 37 -4.94 10.43 6.23
CA LEU A 37 -5.35 10.11 4.86
C LEU A 37 -4.25 9.35 4.13
N MET A 38 -2.99 9.79 4.24
CA MET A 38 -1.87 9.16 3.56
C MET A 38 -1.56 7.76 4.13
N LEU A 39 -1.65 7.59 5.46
CA LEU A 39 -1.63 6.26 6.07
C LEU A 39 -2.82 5.40 5.64
N GLY A 40 -4.02 5.96 5.59
CA GLY A 40 -5.21 5.25 5.13
C GLY A 40 -5.06 4.72 3.70
N VAL A 41 -4.50 5.52 2.80
CA VAL A 41 -4.18 5.13 1.42
C VAL A 41 -3.15 3.99 1.39
N SER A 42 -2.08 4.08 2.18
CA SER A 42 -1.10 2.99 2.30
C SER A 42 -1.67 1.69 2.81
N VAL A 43 -2.50 1.75 3.86
CA VAL A 43 -3.19 0.59 4.39
C VAL A 43 -4.14 0.02 3.34
N GLY A 44 -4.82 0.89 2.57
CA GLY A 44 -5.65 0.51 1.42
C GLY A 44 -4.88 -0.31 0.38
N PHE A 45 -3.66 0.10 0.02
CA PHE A 45 -2.82 -0.68 -0.90
C PHE A 45 -2.43 -2.05 -0.32
N GLY A 46 -2.09 -2.13 0.96
CA GLY A 46 -1.82 -3.40 1.64
C GLY A 46 -3.04 -4.33 1.70
N LEU A 47 -4.22 -3.78 2.00
CA LEU A 47 -5.49 -4.54 1.99
C LEU A 47 -5.85 -5.02 0.58
N MET A 48 -5.62 -4.18 -0.43
CA MET A 48 -5.83 -4.54 -1.83
C MET A 48 -4.89 -5.67 -2.27
N GLN A 49 -3.65 -5.69 -1.78
CA GLN A 49 -2.71 -6.79 -2.01
C GLN A 49 -3.18 -8.10 -1.35
N VAL A 50 -3.67 -8.04 -0.11
CA VAL A 50 -4.27 -9.21 0.56
C VAL A 50 -5.49 -9.72 -0.20
N GLY A 51 -6.37 -8.82 -0.65
CA GLY A 51 -7.53 -9.15 -1.48
C GLY A 51 -7.14 -9.77 -2.82
N TYR A 52 -6.10 -9.24 -3.47
CA TYR A 52 -5.56 -9.79 -4.71
C TYR A 52 -5.08 -11.23 -4.52
N TYR A 53 -4.31 -11.51 -3.47
CA TYR A 53 -3.87 -12.87 -3.15
C TYR A 53 -5.04 -13.81 -2.79
N ALA A 54 -6.04 -13.31 -2.04
CA ALA A 54 -7.22 -14.09 -1.71
C ALA A 54 -8.01 -14.46 -2.98
N LEU A 55 -8.19 -13.52 -3.91
CA LEU A 55 -8.84 -13.77 -5.20
C LEU A 55 -8.04 -14.77 -6.04
N LEU A 56 -6.73 -14.61 -6.15
CA LEU A 56 -5.87 -15.58 -6.84
C LEU A 56 -6.01 -16.98 -6.24
N ARG A 57 -6.11 -17.10 -4.91
CA ARG A 57 -6.30 -18.38 -4.24
C ARG A 57 -7.67 -19.02 -4.50
N VAL A 58 -8.72 -18.20 -4.68
CA VAL A 58 -10.07 -18.68 -4.95
C VAL A 58 -10.25 -19.07 -6.42
N PHE A 59 -9.71 -18.27 -7.35
CA PHE A 59 -9.87 -18.46 -8.80
C PHE A 59 -8.79 -19.35 -9.42
N GLY A 60 -7.59 -19.38 -8.84
CA GLY A 60 -6.44 -20.13 -9.33
C GLY A 60 -6.26 -21.49 -8.66
N ARG A 61 -7.35 -22.27 -8.48
CA ARG A 61 -7.24 -23.68 -8.08
C ARG A 61 -6.21 -24.43 -8.92
#